data_AF-A0A8H8T222-F1
#
_entry.id   AF-A0A8H8T222-F1
#
_cell.length_a   1.000
_cell.length_b   1.000
_cell.length_c   1.000
_cell.angle_alpha   90.00
_cell.angle_beta   90.00
_cell.angle_gamma   90.00
#
_symmetry.space_group_name_H-M   'P 1'
#
loop_
_entity.id
_entity.type
_entity.pdbx_description
1 polymer ?
#
loop_
_entity_poly.entity_id
_entity_poly.type
_entity_poly.pdbx_seq_one_letter_code
_entity_poly.pdbx_strand_id
1 'polypeptide(L)'
;MASIVDKVTEQAEKLGLSSESKPKVYVDETTGSDDKGDGSEASPYVTPVAALGGPQGTEVAIFIRKGPSDEYAPISGAALKRAKKGLEQQKEKAKKAEAAAAKRHRTPTVSGWVHRLRQQKGLTFIVLRDGTGYLQCVLSGQLSQTYDALVLMTESTVRIVGTLTEVPEGKTAPGGHELAADYWQLLGAAPGGAEAYSTKFNEETEGAVLYDNRHLLLRGETASAVLRVRSGVSRLSGTLMPNTLWSKLLLRVWSKLK
;
A
#
# COMPACT_ATOMS: atom_id res chain seq x y z
N MET A 1 -64.15 -22.26 -35.15
CA MET A 1 -62.88 -23.01 -35.19
C MET A 1 -61.78 -22.05 -34.78
N ALA A 2 -61.49 -21.96 -33.47
CA ALA A 2 -60.45 -21.05 -32.96
C ALA A 2 -59.08 -21.48 -33.49
N SER A 3 -58.26 -20.50 -33.89
CA SER A 3 -56.98 -20.69 -34.57
C SER A 3 -55.97 -21.39 -33.66
N ILE A 4 -55.09 -22.20 -34.25
CA ILE A 4 -53.97 -22.85 -33.55
C ILE A 4 -53.09 -21.81 -32.84
N VAL A 5 -53.04 -20.58 -33.35
CA VAL A 5 -52.31 -19.44 -32.78
C VAL A 5 -52.89 -18.99 -31.43
N ASP A 6 -54.21 -19.07 -31.27
CA ASP A 6 -54.90 -18.65 -30.04
C ASP A 6 -54.69 -19.67 -28.91
N LYS A 7 -54.52 -20.95 -29.25
CA LYS A 7 -54.22 -22.02 -28.28
C LYS A 7 -52.77 -22.01 -27.81
N VAL A 8 -51.84 -21.60 -28.67
CA VAL A 8 -50.41 -21.47 -28.33
C VAL A 8 -50.17 -20.26 -27.44
N THR A 9 -50.92 -19.18 -27.64
CA THR A 9 -50.87 -17.97 -26.79
C THR A 9 -51.46 -18.22 -25.41
N GLU A 10 -52.59 -18.93 -25.29
CA GLU A 10 -53.16 -19.33 -24.00
C GLU A 10 -52.25 -20.31 -23.21
N GLN A 11 -51.54 -21.21 -23.89
CA GLN A 11 -50.57 -22.09 -23.24
C GLN A 11 -49.30 -21.36 -22.79
N ALA A 12 -48.91 -20.28 -23.47
CA ALA A 12 -47.81 -19.42 -23.07
C ALA A 12 -48.16 -18.56 -21.83
N GLU A 13 -49.40 -18.12 -21.71
CA GLU A 13 -49.89 -17.34 -20.56
C GLU A 13 -49.97 -18.18 -19.27
N LYS A 14 -50.32 -19.47 -19.37
CA LYS A 14 -50.35 -20.39 -18.21
C LYS A 14 -48.98 -20.75 -17.63
N LEU A 15 -47.88 -20.40 -18.33
CA LEU A 15 -46.50 -20.65 -17.90
C LEU A 15 -45.81 -19.44 -17.24
N GLY A 16 -46.52 -18.34 -16.98
CA GLY A 16 -46.07 -17.31 -16.04
C GLY A 16 -44.74 -16.63 -16.38
N LEU A 17 -44.52 -16.26 -17.66
CA LEU A 17 -43.50 -15.27 -18.02
C LEU A 17 -44.18 -13.94 -18.35
N SER A 18 -44.43 -13.14 -17.30
CA SER A 18 -44.75 -11.73 -17.47
C SER A 18 -43.60 -11.01 -18.20
N SER A 19 -43.96 -10.25 -19.22
CA SER A 19 -43.10 -9.48 -20.10
C SER A 19 -42.39 -8.33 -19.37
N GLU A 20 -41.35 -8.64 -18.60
CA GLU A 20 -40.29 -7.67 -18.36
C GLU A 20 -39.39 -7.70 -19.60
N SER A 21 -39.42 -6.62 -20.38
CA SER A 21 -38.63 -6.49 -21.61
C SER A 21 -37.14 -6.43 -21.26
N LYS A 22 -36.51 -7.60 -21.15
CA LYS A 22 -35.05 -7.72 -21.00
C LYS A 22 -34.39 -6.94 -22.13
N PRO A 23 -33.41 -6.07 -21.82
CA PRO A 23 -32.76 -5.28 -22.84
C PRO A 23 -32.11 -6.21 -23.88
N LYS A 24 -32.29 -5.87 -25.16
CA LYS A 24 -31.81 -6.67 -26.30
C LYS A 24 -30.39 -6.25 -26.63
N VAL A 25 -29.48 -7.21 -26.71
CA VAL A 25 -28.09 -6.98 -27.15
C VAL A 25 -27.77 -7.83 -28.36
N TYR A 26 -27.11 -7.22 -29.32
CA TYR A 26 -26.76 -7.84 -30.59
C TYR A 26 -25.27 -8.21 -30.62
N VAL A 27 -25.00 -9.43 -31.09
CA VAL A 27 -23.66 -9.98 -31.26
C VAL A 27 -23.50 -10.36 -32.73
N ASP A 28 -22.47 -9.83 -33.38
CA ASP A 28 -22.09 -10.17 -34.74
C ASP A 28 -20.65 -10.67 -34.73
N GLU A 29 -20.45 -11.95 -35.04
CA GLU A 29 -19.14 -12.62 -35.01
C GLU A 29 -18.16 -12.07 -36.06
N THR A 30 -18.64 -11.32 -37.07
CA THR A 30 -17.84 -10.87 -38.21
C THR A 30 -17.59 -9.37 -38.26
N THR A 31 -18.53 -8.54 -37.77
CA THR A 31 -18.43 -7.07 -37.86
C THR A 31 -18.42 -6.36 -36.50
N GLY A 32 -18.60 -7.10 -35.39
CA GLY A 32 -18.65 -6.53 -34.05
C GLY A 32 -17.30 -5.99 -33.56
N SER A 33 -17.33 -5.27 -32.43
CA SER A 33 -16.12 -4.87 -31.71
C SER A 33 -16.32 -5.04 -30.20
N ASP A 34 -15.46 -5.84 -29.57
CA ASP A 34 -15.55 -6.13 -28.12
C ASP A 34 -15.03 -4.98 -27.24
N ASP A 35 -14.24 -4.06 -27.79
CA ASP A 35 -13.64 -2.93 -27.05
C ASP A 35 -14.46 -1.63 -27.13
N LYS A 36 -15.29 -1.46 -28.17
CA LYS A 36 -16.04 -0.22 -28.44
C LYS A 36 -17.52 -0.44 -28.77
N GLY A 37 -18.00 -1.68 -28.81
CA GLY A 37 -19.39 -1.99 -29.06
C GLY A 37 -20.25 -1.63 -27.84
N ASP A 38 -21.39 -0.97 -28.07
CA ASP A 38 -22.38 -0.67 -27.03
C ASP A 38 -23.51 -1.72 -27.00
N GLY A 39 -23.43 -2.73 -27.87
CA GLY A 39 -24.41 -3.83 -27.95
C GLY A 39 -25.69 -3.48 -28.70
N SER A 40 -25.74 -2.33 -29.37
CA SER A 40 -26.85 -1.91 -30.23
C SER A 40 -26.75 -2.52 -31.64
N GLU A 41 -27.85 -2.54 -32.40
CA GLU A 41 -27.85 -3.04 -33.80
C GLU A 41 -26.82 -2.32 -34.70
N ALA A 42 -26.48 -1.07 -34.38
CA ALA A 42 -25.47 -0.28 -35.10
C ALA A 42 -24.02 -0.54 -34.64
N SER A 43 -23.82 -1.14 -33.45
CA SER A 43 -22.49 -1.43 -32.88
C SER A 43 -22.50 -2.72 -32.02
N PRO A 44 -22.61 -3.90 -32.66
CA PRO A 44 -22.71 -5.17 -31.95
C PRO A 44 -21.38 -5.59 -31.32
N TYR A 45 -21.46 -6.45 -30.31
CA TYR A 45 -20.28 -7.15 -29.75
C TYR A 45 -19.84 -8.29 -30.67
N VAL A 46 -18.57 -8.69 -30.63
CA VAL A 46 -18.06 -9.89 -31.34
C VAL A 46 -18.40 -11.13 -30.55
N THR A 47 -18.24 -11.07 -29.23
CA THR A 47 -18.41 -12.25 -28.38
C THR A 47 -19.62 -12.16 -27.44
N PRO A 48 -20.35 -13.27 -27.24
CA PRO A 48 -21.43 -13.33 -26.25
C PRO A 48 -20.96 -13.08 -24.80
N VAL A 49 -19.65 -13.24 -24.54
CA VAL A 49 -19.04 -12.98 -23.24
C VAL A 49 -18.93 -11.46 -22.99
N ALA A 50 -18.54 -10.69 -24.01
CA ALA A 50 -18.50 -9.23 -23.94
C ALA A 50 -19.91 -8.64 -23.79
N ALA A 51 -20.90 -9.19 -24.50
CA ALA A 51 -22.31 -8.79 -24.38
C ALA A 51 -22.87 -8.94 -22.96
N LEU A 52 -22.49 -9.99 -22.22
CA LEU A 52 -22.88 -10.19 -20.82
C LEU A 52 -22.07 -9.35 -19.82
N GLY A 53 -20.93 -8.82 -20.25
CA GLY A 53 -20.02 -7.98 -19.45
C GLY A 53 -20.23 -6.47 -19.64
N GLY A 54 -21.08 -6.08 -20.60
CA GLY A 54 -21.41 -4.70 -20.90
C GLY A 54 -22.31 -4.01 -19.86
N PRO A 55 -22.68 -2.73 -20.08
CA PRO A 55 -23.40 -1.90 -19.12
C PRO A 55 -24.81 -2.42 -18.76
N GLN A 56 -25.35 -3.35 -19.54
CA GLN A 56 -26.70 -3.91 -19.39
C GLN A 56 -26.73 -5.19 -18.51
N GLY A 57 -25.57 -5.73 -18.13
CA GLY A 57 -25.45 -6.84 -17.18
C GLY A 57 -25.84 -8.23 -17.72
N THR A 58 -26.16 -9.16 -16.82
CA THR A 58 -26.37 -10.59 -17.15
C THR A 58 -27.81 -10.99 -17.52
N GLU A 59 -28.76 -10.05 -17.44
CA GLU A 59 -30.19 -10.28 -17.70
C GLU A 59 -30.62 -9.76 -19.08
N VAL A 60 -29.81 -10.05 -20.08
CA VAL A 60 -29.93 -9.52 -21.44
C VAL A 60 -30.39 -10.62 -22.40
N ALA A 61 -31.27 -10.26 -23.34
CA ALA A 61 -31.64 -11.13 -24.46
C ALA A 61 -30.62 -10.96 -25.60
N ILE A 62 -29.75 -11.96 -25.79
CA ILE A 62 -28.68 -11.91 -26.79
C ILE A 62 -29.15 -12.49 -28.13
N PHE A 63 -28.97 -11.72 -29.18
CA PHE A 63 -29.21 -12.14 -30.56
C PHE A 63 -27.88 -12.25 -31.31
N ILE A 64 -27.63 -13.40 -31.95
CA ILE A 64 -26.37 -13.72 -32.64
C ILE A 64 -26.59 -13.77 -34.14
N ARG A 65 -25.65 -13.19 -34.87
CA ARG A 65 -25.50 -13.32 -36.32
C ARG A 65 -24.13 -13.94 -36.66
N LYS A 66 -24.12 -14.93 -37.55
CA LYS A 66 -22.90 -15.68 -37.95
C LYS A 66 -22.30 -15.22 -39.28
N GLY A 67 -23.07 -14.56 -40.14
CA GLY A 67 -22.59 -13.98 -41.38
C GLY A 67 -23.38 -12.72 -41.79
N PRO A 68 -22.80 -11.87 -42.66
CA PRO A 68 -23.37 -10.58 -43.05
C PRO A 68 -24.66 -10.66 -43.89
N SER A 69 -25.14 -11.88 -44.18
CA SER A 69 -26.41 -12.17 -44.86
C SER A 69 -27.45 -12.85 -43.96
N ASP A 70 -27.08 -13.27 -42.75
CA ASP A 70 -27.96 -14.07 -41.89
C ASP A 70 -28.86 -13.18 -41.02
N GLU A 71 -30.04 -13.67 -40.62
CA GLU A 71 -30.90 -12.98 -39.67
C GLU A 71 -30.44 -13.21 -38.22
N TYR A 72 -30.68 -12.22 -37.36
CA TYR A 72 -30.36 -12.29 -35.94
C TYR A 72 -31.25 -13.31 -35.22
N ALA A 73 -30.65 -14.38 -34.71
CA ALA A 73 -31.35 -15.44 -34.01
C ALA A 73 -31.08 -15.39 -32.49
N PRO A 74 -32.06 -15.75 -31.63
CA PRO A 74 -31.83 -15.83 -30.19
C PRO A 74 -30.75 -16.86 -29.86
N ILE A 75 -29.85 -16.52 -28.93
CA ILE A 75 -28.80 -17.43 -28.48
C ILE A 75 -29.38 -18.73 -27.92
N SER A 76 -28.80 -19.87 -28.29
CA SER A 76 -29.21 -21.16 -27.73
C SER A 76 -28.86 -21.25 -26.23
N GLY A 77 -29.68 -21.94 -25.44
CA GLY A 77 -29.44 -22.07 -23.99
C GLY A 77 -28.07 -22.66 -23.62
N ALA A 78 -27.50 -23.51 -24.49
CA ALA A 78 -26.15 -24.05 -24.34
C ALA A 78 -25.06 -22.99 -24.54
N ALA A 79 -25.24 -22.07 -25.50
CA ALA A 79 -24.31 -20.97 -25.75
C ALA A 79 -24.39 -19.90 -24.63
N LEU A 80 -25.58 -19.62 -24.10
CA LEU A 80 -25.77 -18.74 -22.95
C LEU A 80 -25.02 -19.27 -21.70
N LYS A 81 -25.09 -20.57 -21.44
CA LYS A 81 -24.39 -21.21 -20.31
C LYS A 81 -22.86 -21.14 -20.46
N ARG A 82 -22.34 -21.30 -21.68
CA ARG A 82 -20.90 -21.15 -21.97
C ARG A 82 -20.41 -19.72 -21.77
N ALA A 83 -21.19 -18.74 -22.23
CA ALA A 83 -20.85 -17.32 -22.08
C ALA A 83 -20.81 -16.89 -20.60
N LYS A 84 -21.79 -17.33 -19.79
CA LYS A 84 -21.80 -17.10 -18.33
C LYS A 84 -20.58 -17.68 -17.62
N LYS A 85 -20.19 -18.92 -17.96
CA LYS A 85 -19.00 -19.56 -17.40
C LYS A 85 -17.69 -18.85 -17.81
N GLY A 86 -17.62 -18.35 -19.05
CA GLY A 86 -16.49 -17.56 -19.53
C GLY A 86 -16.32 -16.24 -18.77
N LEU A 87 -17.43 -15.54 -18.48
CA LEU A 87 -17.43 -14.29 -17.72
C LEU A 87 -17.02 -14.49 -16.26
N GLU A 88 -17.46 -15.59 -15.64
CA GLU A 88 -17.04 -15.97 -14.29
C GLU A 88 -15.53 -16.24 -14.22
N GLN A 89 -14.98 -16.97 -15.21
CA GLN A 89 -13.54 -17.21 -15.32
C GLN A 89 -12.74 -15.93 -15.55
N GLN A 90 -13.26 -14.97 -16.33
CA GLN A 90 -12.61 -13.67 -16.52
C GLN A 90 -12.63 -12.85 -15.22
N LYS A 91 -13.74 -12.84 -14.48
CA LYS A 91 -13.85 -12.18 -13.17
C LYS A 91 -12.91 -12.79 -12.13
N GLU A 92 -12.78 -14.11 -12.10
CA GLU A 92 -11.87 -14.80 -11.17
C GLU A 92 -10.40 -14.50 -11.50
N LYS A 93 -10.03 -14.49 -12.78
CA LYS A 93 -8.69 -14.07 -13.24
C LYS A 93 -8.41 -12.59 -12.92
N ALA A 94 -9.38 -11.69 -13.11
CA ALA A 94 -9.25 -10.28 -12.78
C ALA A 94 -9.09 -10.05 -11.28
N LYS A 95 -9.90 -10.70 -10.44
CA LYS A 95 -9.76 -10.66 -8.97
C LYS A 95 -8.41 -11.22 -8.52
N LYS A 96 -7.93 -12.29 -9.14
CA LYS A 96 -6.60 -12.87 -8.84
C LYS A 96 -5.46 -11.94 -9.27
N ALA A 97 -5.59 -11.25 -10.40
CA ALA A 97 -4.63 -10.26 -10.88
C ALA A 97 -4.63 -8.99 -10.01
N GLU A 98 -5.80 -8.51 -9.58
CA GLU A 98 -5.95 -7.37 -8.67
C GLU A 98 -5.43 -7.70 -7.26
N ALA A 99 -5.72 -8.89 -6.74
CA ALA A 99 -5.15 -9.38 -5.48
C ALA A 99 -3.63 -9.57 -5.57
N ALA A 100 -3.10 -9.98 -6.73
CA ALA A 100 -1.66 -10.04 -6.97
C ALA A 100 -1.02 -8.64 -7.13
N ALA A 101 -1.75 -7.67 -7.67
CA ALA A 101 -1.32 -6.28 -7.77
C ALA A 101 -1.33 -5.58 -6.39
N ALA A 102 -2.33 -5.85 -5.55
CA ALA A 102 -2.42 -5.37 -4.17
C ALA A 102 -1.39 -6.05 -3.24
N LYS A 103 -0.99 -7.29 -3.56
CA LYS A 103 0.13 -8.01 -2.93
C LYS A 103 1.49 -7.70 -3.54
N ARG A 104 1.63 -6.69 -4.40
CA ARG A 104 2.96 -6.15 -4.69
C ARG A 104 3.50 -5.59 -3.39
N HIS A 105 4.36 -6.38 -2.75
CA HIS A 105 5.07 -6.06 -1.52
C HIS A 105 5.48 -4.60 -1.54
N ARG A 106 4.80 -3.76 -0.74
CA ARG A 106 5.21 -2.38 -0.55
C ARG A 106 6.50 -2.47 0.26
N THR A 107 7.63 -2.59 -0.42
CA THR A 107 8.95 -2.62 0.21
C THR A 107 9.11 -1.30 0.94
N PRO A 108 9.16 -1.29 2.29
CA PRO A 108 9.34 -0.06 3.03
C PRO A 108 10.66 0.62 2.61
N THR A 109 10.56 1.89 2.27
CA THR A 109 11.70 2.79 2.09
C THR A 109 11.86 3.61 3.36
N VAL A 110 12.98 3.44 4.05
CA VAL A 110 13.30 4.17 5.27
C VAL A 110 14.52 5.05 5.02
N SER A 111 14.48 6.28 5.51
CA SER A 111 15.60 7.22 5.45
C SER A 111 15.92 7.71 6.85
N GLY A 112 17.20 7.87 7.17
CA GLY A 112 17.62 8.30 8.49
C GLY A 112 19.13 8.40 8.64
N TRP A 113 19.58 8.55 9.87
CA TRP A 113 20.98 8.61 10.25
C TRP A 113 21.46 7.26 10.78
N VAL A 114 22.66 6.87 10.39
CA VAL A 114 23.34 5.67 10.93
C VAL A 114 23.71 5.93 12.39
N HIS A 115 22.94 5.38 13.33
CA HIS A 115 23.22 5.55 14.75
C HIS A 115 24.31 4.61 15.24
N ARG A 116 24.28 3.34 14.82
CA ARG A 116 25.32 2.36 15.11
C ARG A 116 25.63 1.57 13.84
N LEU A 117 26.89 1.21 13.67
CA LEU A 117 27.39 0.47 12.53
C LEU A 117 28.22 -0.71 13.01
N ARG A 118 27.96 -1.89 12.48
CA ARG A 118 28.78 -3.09 12.69
C ARG A 118 29.00 -3.79 11.36
N GLN A 119 30.26 -3.86 10.93
CA GLN A 119 30.65 -4.57 9.73
C GLN A 119 31.22 -5.94 10.11
N GLN A 120 30.73 -6.98 9.44
CA GLN A 120 31.23 -8.35 9.49
C GLN A 120 31.51 -8.81 8.06
N LYS A 121 32.20 -9.95 7.90
CA LYS A 121 32.59 -10.45 6.57
C LYS A 121 31.35 -10.76 5.71
N GLY A 122 31.01 -9.84 4.79
CA GLY A 122 29.86 -9.96 3.88
C GLY A 122 28.49 -9.56 4.46
N LEU A 123 28.47 -8.97 5.66
CA LEU A 123 27.26 -8.46 6.31
C LEU A 123 27.56 -7.12 6.97
N THR A 124 26.71 -6.12 6.73
CA THR A 124 26.78 -4.82 7.41
C THR A 124 25.46 -4.57 8.15
N PHE A 125 25.55 -4.46 9.47
CA PHE A 125 24.43 -4.16 10.34
C PHE A 125 24.42 -2.66 10.63
N ILE A 126 23.31 -2.02 10.28
CA ILE A 126 23.09 -0.58 10.44
C ILE A 126 21.92 -0.41 11.39
N VAL A 127 22.12 0.27 12.51
CA VAL A 127 21.00 0.75 13.33
C VAL A 127 20.66 2.14 12.84
N LEU A 128 19.53 2.28 12.17
CA LEU A 128 19.02 3.52 11.62
C LEU A 128 18.19 4.28 12.66
N ARG A 129 18.33 5.61 12.69
CA ARG A 129 17.55 6.53 13.53
C ARG A 129 16.91 7.61 12.66
N ASP A 130 15.61 7.84 12.82
CA ASP A 130 14.84 8.87 12.11
C ASP A 130 14.22 9.92 13.07
N GLY A 131 14.31 9.69 14.38
CA GLY A 131 13.70 10.51 15.43
C GLY A 131 12.43 9.92 16.03
N THR A 132 11.77 8.99 15.34
CA THR A 132 10.62 8.23 15.89
C THR A 132 11.10 7.02 16.68
N GLY A 133 12.16 6.37 16.21
CA GLY A 133 12.72 5.20 16.86
C GLY A 133 14.05 4.78 16.28
N TYR A 134 14.34 3.49 16.48
CA TYR A 134 15.50 2.81 15.95
C TYR A 134 15.03 1.60 15.15
N LEU A 135 15.66 1.37 14.00
CA LEU A 135 15.39 0.21 13.15
C LEU A 135 16.71 -0.44 12.77
N GLN A 136 16.81 -1.76 12.96
CA GLN A 136 17.96 -2.50 12.45
C GLN A 136 17.78 -2.79 10.97
N CYS A 137 18.76 -2.42 10.17
CA CYS A 137 18.85 -2.73 8.75
C CYS A 137 20.07 -3.62 8.49
N VAL A 138 19.90 -4.62 7.64
CA VAL A 138 20.97 -5.58 7.30
C VAL A 138 21.27 -5.46 5.81
N LEU A 139 22.51 -5.07 5.48
CA LEU A 139 23.04 -5.17 4.13
C LEU A 139 23.76 -6.51 4.00
N SER A 140 23.36 -7.34 3.03
CA SER A 140 23.95 -8.64 2.79
C SER A 140 24.51 -8.76 1.36
N GLY A 141 25.44 -9.68 1.16
CA GLY A 141 25.99 -9.99 -0.16
C GLY A 141 26.65 -8.75 -0.81
N GLN A 142 26.28 -8.48 -2.07
CA GLN A 142 26.88 -7.40 -2.87
C GLN A 142 26.62 -6.00 -2.28
N LEU A 143 25.49 -5.77 -1.61
CA LEU A 143 25.16 -4.46 -1.02
C LEU A 143 26.16 -4.05 0.06
N SER A 144 26.65 -5.03 0.83
CA SER A 144 27.65 -4.83 1.88
C SER A 144 29.08 -4.62 1.36
N GLN A 145 29.33 -4.89 0.08
CA GLN A 145 30.66 -4.84 -0.55
C GLN A 145 30.84 -3.61 -1.45
N THR A 146 29.83 -2.75 -1.53
CA THR A 146 29.93 -1.47 -2.24
C THR A 146 30.95 -0.56 -1.56
N TYR A 147 31.61 0.32 -2.33
CA TYR A 147 32.56 1.29 -1.78
C TYR A 147 31.93 2.09 -0.63
N ASP A 148 30.72 2.61 -0.85
CA ASP A 148 29.98 3.38 0.14
C ASP A 148 29.72 2.58 1.43
N ALA A 149 29.45 1.28 1.34
CA ALA A 149 29.24 0.43 2.51
C ALA A 149 30.53 0.25 3.32
N LEU A 150 31.68 0.19 2.64
CA LEU A 150 32.99 0.01 3.27
C LEU A 150 33.47 1.28 3.98
N VAL A 151 33.20 2.46 3.41
CA VAL A 151 33.59 3.76 3.98
C VAL A 151 32.51 4.37 4.88
N LEU A 152 31.38 3.70 5.05
CA LEU A 152 30.24 4.22 5.82
C LEU A 152 30.65 4.53 7.26
N MET A 153 30.28 5.72 7.75
CA MET A 153 30.55 6.16 9.11
C MET A 153 29.25 6.36 9.90
N THR A 154 29.34 6.35 11.23
CA THR A 154 28.22 6.75 12.10
C THR A 154 27.82 8.20 11.81
N GLU A 155 26.54 8.52 12.00
CA GLU A 155 25.89 9.79 11.65
C GLU A 155 25.76 10.09 10.13
N SER A 156 26.17 9.17 9.26
CA SER A 156 25.89 9.29 7.81
C SER A 156 24.39 9.20 7.54
N THR A 157 23.90 9.96 6.56
CA THR A 157 22.50 9.89 6.12
C THR A 157 22.34 8.89 4.99
N VAL A 158 21.44 7.92 5.17
CA VAL A 158 21.22 6.84 4.22
C VAL A 158 19.73 6.65 3.94
N ARG A 159 19.44 6.11 2.75
CA ARG A 159 18.12 5.61 2.36
C ARG A 159 18.23 4.12 2.10
N ILE A 160 17.37 3.33 2.71
CA ILE A 160 17.36 1.88 2.62
C ILE A 160 15.96 1.44 2.20
N VAL A 161 15.88 0.62 1.17
CA VAL A 161 14.67 -0.04 0.69
C VAL A 161 14.84 -1.52 0.92
N GLY A 162 13.83 -2.15 1.52
CA GLY A 162 13.95 -3.56 1.85
C GLY A 162 12.65 -4.20 2.27
N THR A 163 12.77 -5.42 2.76
CA THR A 163 11.66 -6.19 3.32
C THR A 163 11.82 -6.27 4.83
N LEU A 164 10.72 -6.04 5.57
CA LEU A 164 10.70 -6.18 7.01
C LEU A 164 10.57 -7.66 7.39
N THR A 165 11.54 -8.18 8.11
CA THR A 165 11.62 -9.57 8.56
C THR A 165 11.62 -9.60 10.09
N GLU A 166 11.03 -10.63 10.68
CA GLU A 166 11.16 -10.86 12.12
C GLU A 166 12.58 -11.28 12.47
N VAL A 167 13.03 -10.88 13.66
CA VAL A 167 14.39 -11.19 14.11
C VAL A 167 14.54 -12.71 14.27
N PRO A 168 15.64 -13.32 13.78
CA PRO A 168 15.90 -14.74 13.97
C PRO A 168 15.88 -15.15 15.46
N GLU A 169 15.42 -16.35 15.75
CA GLU A 169 15.32 -16.88 17.12
C GLU A 169 16.65 -16.73 17.88
N GLY A 170 16.60 -16.12 19.07
CA GLY A 170 17.75 -15.91 19.95
C GLY A 170 18.54 -14.61 19.72
N LYS A 171 18.17 -13.77 18.75
CA LYS A 171 18.75 -12.42 18.56
C LYS A 171 17.76 -11.34 18.99
N THR A 172 18.29 -10.18 19.39
CA THR A 172 17.49 -9.01 19.77
C THR A 172 17.79 -7.86 18.83
N ALA A 173 16.74 -7.25 18.28
CA ALA A 173 16.82 -6.00 17.52
C ALA A 173 15.79 -4.99 18.07
N PRO A 174 16.07 -3.67 17.96
CA PRO A 174 15.10 -2.65 18.32
C PRO A 174 13.77 -2.85 17.59
N GLY A 175 12.69 -3.04 18.35
CA GLY A 175 11.34 -3.25 17.79
C GLY A 175 11.03 -4.68 17.33
N GLY A 176 11.91 -5.66 17.55
CA GLY A 176 11.64 -7.07 17.23
C GLY A 176 11.60 -7.42 15.73
N HIS A 177 11.89 -6.45 14.88
CA HIS A 177 11.95 -6.60 13.43
C HIS A 177 13.27 -6.05 12.88
N GLU A 178 13.71 -6.60 11.76
CA GLU A 178 14.85 -6.12 11.00
C GLU A 178 14.49 -5.88 9.54
N LEU A 179 15.10 -4.88 8.92
CA LEU A 179 14.93 -4.56 7.52
C LEU A 179 16.05 -5.23 6.71
N ALA A 180 15.72 -6.29 5.99
CA ALA A 180 16.62 -6.89 5.00
C ALA A 180 16.66 -5.97 3.78
N ALA A 181 17.81 -5.36 3.51
CA ALA A 181 17.94 -4.38 2.44
C ALA A 181 18.00 -5.06 1.06
N ASP A 182 17.15 -4.59 0.14
CA ASP A 182 17.18 -4.94 -1.28
C ASP A 182 17.97 -3.89 -2.07
N TYR A 183 17.89 -2.64 -1.64
CA TYR A 183 18.60 -1.51 -2.20
C TYR A 183 18.94 -0.49 -1.11
N TRP A 184 20.08 0.18 -1.24
CA TRP A 184 20.40 1.29 -0.36
C TRP A 184 21.22 2.34 -1.09
N GLN A 185 21.20 3.55 -0.54
CA GLN A 185 21.90 4.71 -1.07
C GLN A 185 22.46 5.55 0.07
N LEU A 186 23.72 5.95 -0.05
CA LEU A 186 24.32 6.98 0.78
C LEU A 186 23.88 8.37 0.27
N LEU A 187 23.18 9.13 1.12
CA LEU A 187 22.74 10.49 0.79
C LEU A 187 23.76 11.55 1.21
N GLY A 188 24.50 11.28 2.28
CA GLY A 188 25.47 12.20 2.85
C GLY A 188 26.41 11.47 3.79
N ALA A 189 27.71 11.53 3.48
CA ALA A 189 28.75 10.91 4.29
C ALA A 189 29.04 11.74 5.53
N ALA A 190 29.19 11.07 6.67
CA ALA A 190 29.69 11.70 7.90
C ALA A 190 31.22 11.63 7.97
N PRO A 191 31.86 12.59 8.67
CA PRO A 191 33.31 12.58 8.85
C PRO A 191 33.78 11.40 9.68
N GLY A 192 34.97 10.87 9.36
CA GLY A 192 35.66 9.82 10.10
C GLY A 192 36.83 10.35 10.96
N GLY A 193 37.54 9.44 11.64
CA GLY A 193 38.77 9.76 12.37
C GLY A 193 38.55 10.62 13.63
N ALA A 194 39.32 11.70 13.77
CA ALA A 194 39.22 12.64 14.90
C ALA A 194 37.88 13.40 14.92
N GLU A 195 37.30 13.62 13.74
CA GLU A 195 36.02 14.32 13.60
C GLU A 195 34.80 13.39 13.71
N ALA A 196 35.03 12.07 13.85
CA ALA A 196 33.96 11.10 13.98
C ALA A 196 33.15 11.32 15.26
N TYR A 197 31.83 11.11 15.16
CA TYR A 197 30.92 11.25 16.29
C TYR A 197 31.36 10.40 17.50
N SER A 198 31.78 9.15 17.27
CA SER A 198 32.26 8.25 18.33
C SER A 198 33.53 8.73 19.03
N THR A 199 34.38 9.48 18.33
CA THR A 199 35.65 9.99 18.88
C THR A 199 35.41 11.27 19.67
N LYS A 200 34.52 12.15 19.18
CA LYS A 200 34.18 13.41 19.87
C LYS A 200 33.31 13.21 21.11
N PHE A 201 32.57 12.12 21.19
CA PHE A 201 31.65 11.82 22.29
C PHE A 201 32.00 10.47 22.91
N ASN A 202 32.98 10.49 23.80
CA ASN A 202 33.38 9.36 24.63
C ASN A 202 33.14 9.65 26.12
N GLU A 203 33.35 8.67 26.99
CA GLU A 203 33.13 8.81 28.44
C GLU A 203 34.12 9.81 29.10
N GLU A 204 35.27 10.03 28.47
CA GLU A 204 36.33 10.92 28.95
C GLU A 204 36.19 12.37 28.43
N THR A 205 35.16 12.66 27.63
CA THR A 205 35.00 13.96 26.98
C THR A 205 34.67 15.03 28.02
N GLU A 206 35.45 16.12 28.03
CA GLU A 206 35.25 17.23 28.94
C GLU A 206 33.90 17.94 28.73
N GLY A 207 33.32 18.42 29.84
CA GLY A 207 32.01 19.08 29.82
C GLY A 207 31.92 20.28 28.88
N ALA A 208 32.98 21.09 28.76
CA ALA A 208 33.00 22.26 27.86
C ALA A 208 32.83 21.84 26.38
N VAL A 209 33.53 20.79 25.95
CA VAL A 209 33.44 20.25 24.58
C VAL A 209 32.03 19.73 24.29
N LEU A 210 31.37 19.13 25.28
CA LEU A 210 29.98 18.67 25.18
C LEU A 210 28.99 19.84 25.02
N TYR A 211 29.25 20.98 25.67
CA TYR A 211 28.44 22.19 25.51
C TYR A 211 28.62 22.84 24.15
N ASP A 212 29.86 22.97 23.67
CA ASP A 212 30.15 23.56 22.37
C ASP A 212 29.57 22.71 21.22
N ASN A 213 29.67 21.38 21.35
CA ASN A 213 29.14 20.44 20.37
C ASN A 213 27.74 19.92 20.72
N ARG A 214 26.96 20.70 21.48
CA ARG A 214 25.62 20.27 21.94
C ARG A 214 24.68 19.89 20.81
N HIS A 215 24.83 20.52 19.65
CA HIS A 215 24.06 20.20 18.43
C HIS A 215 24.24 18.75 17.96
N LEU A 216 25.41 18.15 18.19
CA LEU A 216 25.66 16.72 17.94
C LEU A 216 25.24 15.89 19.16
N LEU A 217 25.53 16.33 20.39
CA LEU A 217 25.16 15.63 21.62
C LEU A 217 23.66 15.30 21.70
N LEU A 218 22.80 16.21 21.25
CA LEU A 218 21.35 16.02 21.23
C LEU A 218 20.88 14.85 20.34
N ARG A 219 21.75 14.34 19.46
CA ARG A 219 21.49 13.17 18.61
C ARG A 219 21.75 11.84 19.35
N GLY A 220 22.43 11.91 20.49
CA GLY A 220 22.61 10.77 21.39
C GLY A 220 21.31 10.29 22.01
N GLU A 221 21.28 9.01 22.40
CA GLU A 221 20.10 8.34 22.94
C GLU A 221 19.58 9.01 24.22
N THR A 222 20.46 9.24 25.20
CA THR A 222 20.10 9.84 26.50
C THR A 222 19.62 11.28 26.36
N ALA A 223 20.36 12.12 25.63
CA ALA A 223 20.01 13.53 25.47
C ALA A 223 18.69 13.70 24.71
N SER A 224 18.47 12.90 23.65
CA SER A 224 17.19 12.89 22.91
C SER A 224 16.04 12.41 23.79
N ALA A 225 16.25 11.35 24.58
CA ALA A 225 15.24 10.83 25.50
C ALA A 225 14.81 11.87 26.54
N VAL A 226 15.76 12.60 27.14
CA VAL A 226 15.48 13.70 28.09
C VAL A 226 14.62 14.79 27.43
N LEU A 227 14.93 15.18 26.20
CA LEU A 227 14.11 16.15 25.46
C LEU A 227 12.71 15.64 25.14
N ARG A 228 12.55 14.36 24.82
CA ARG A 228 11.23 13.73 24.59
C ARG A 228 10.41 13.69 25.87
N VAL A 229 11.01 13.31 27.01
CA VAL A 229 10.35 13.34 28.32
C VAL A 229 9.92 14.76 28.68
N ARG A 230 10.81 15.75 28.51
CA ARG A 230 10.49 17.16 28.74
C ARG A 230 9.31 17.63 27.88
N SER A 231 9.28 17.25 26.60
CA SER A 231 8.16 17.54 25.69
C SER A 231 6.87 16.86 26.14
N GLY A 232 6.94 15.61 26.61
CA GLY A 232 5.81 14.87 27.17
C GLY A 232 5.24 15.55 28.42
N VAL A 233 6.10 15.92 29.37
CA VAL A 233 5.71 16.64 30.60
C VAL A 233 5.07 17.99 30.26
N SER A 234 5.63 18.73 29.29
CA SER A 234 5.08 20.03 28.86
C SER A 234 3.69 19.88 28.24
N ARG A 235 3.47 18.84 27.42
CA ARG A 235 2.16 18.53 26.83
C ARG A 235 1.14 18.14 27.90
N LEU A 236 1.53 17.27 28.84
CA LEU A 236 0.65 16.87 29.95
C LEU A 236 0.29 18.05 30.83
N SER A 237 1.23 18.95 31.13
CA SER A 237 0.95 20.17 31.89
C SER A 237 -0.09 21.05 31.20
N GLY A 238 0.01 21.24 29.88
CA GLY A 238 -0.98 21.98 29.09
C GLY A 238 -2.36 21.30 29.04
N THR A 239 -2.41 19.96 29.05
CA THR A 239 -3.67 19.20 29.05
C THR A 239 -4.31 19.09 30.44
N LEU A 240 -3.52 18.97 31.51
CA LEU A 240 -4.00 18.84 32.90
C LEU A 240 -4.34 20.20 33.52
N MET A 241 -3.74 21.27 33.04
CA MET A 241 -4.15 22.64 33.34
C MET A 241 -4.61 23.36 32.07
N PRO A 242 -5.81 23.08 31.56
CA PRO A 242 -6.43 23.95 30.56
C PRO A 242 -6.46 25.40 31.08
N ASN A 243 -6.38 26.39 30.19
CA ASN A 243 -6.35 27.83 30.51
C ASN A 243 -7.42 28.28 31.55
N THR A 244 -8.50 27.52 31.70
CA THR A 244 -9.57 27.73 32.69
C THR A 244 -9.16 27.44 34.13
N LEU A 245 -8.19 26.55 34.38
CA LEU A 245 -7.63 26.29 35.71
C LEU A 245 -6.57 27.32 36.08
N TRP A 246 -5.76 27.77 35.11
CA TRP A 246 -4.83 28.89 35.32
C TRP A 246 -5.57 30.18 35.69
N SER A 247 -6.65 30.52 34.99
CA SER A 247 -7.45 31.71 35.32
C SER A 247 -8.13 31.59 36.68
N LYS A 248 -8.66 30.42 37.05
CA LYS A 248 -9.26 30.18 38.38
C LYS A 248 -8.22 30.19 39.51
N LEU A 249 -7.01 29.67 39.28
CA LEU A 249 -5.92 29.71 40.25
C LEU A 249 -5.40 31.15 40.44
N LEU A 250 -5.19 31.88 39.34
CA LEU A 250 -4.82 33.30 39.36
C LEU A 250 -5.89 34.15 40.05
N LEU A 251 -7.18 33.94 39.76
CA LEU A 251 -8.29 34.63 40.45
C LEU A 251 -8.32 34.31 41.95
N ARG A 252 -8.08 33.05 42.34
CA ARG A 252 -8.02 32.65 43.76
C ARG A 252 -6.83 33.29 44.50
N VAL A 253 -5.65 33.27 43.88
CA VAL A 253 -4.44 33.89 44.45
C VAL A 253 -4.61 35.40 44.54
N TRP A 254 -5.16 36.04 43.51
CA TRP A 254 -5.43 37.48 43.48
C TRP A 254 -6.51 37.90 44.49
N SER A 255 -7.53 37.06 44.74
CA SER A 255 -8.54 37.33 45.77
C SER A 255 -8.02 37.26 47.20
N LYS A 256 -6.90 36.56 47.44
CA LYS A 256 -6.24 36.46 48.75
C LYS A 256 -5.17 37.54 48.99
N LEU A 257 -4.89 38.35 47.97
CA LEU A 257 -3.92 39.46 48.01
C LEU A 257 -4.59 40.84 48.17
N LYS A 258 -5.92 40.86 48.37
CA LYS A 258 -6.69 42.00 48.90
C LYS A 258 -7.13 41.67 50.32
#